data_AF-A0AAD7C8E8-F1
#
_entry.id   AF-A0AAD7C8E8-F1
#
_cell.length_a   1.000
_cell.length_b   1.000
_cell.length_c   1.000
_cell.angle_alpha   90.00
_cell.angle_beta   90.00
_cell.angle_gamma   90.00
#
_symmetry.space_group_name_H-M   'P 1'
#
loop_
_entity.id
_entity.type
_entity.pdbx_description
1 polymer ?
#
loop_
_entity_poly.entity_id
_entity_poly.type
_entity_poly.pdbx_seq_one_letter_code
_entity_poly.pdbx_strand_id
1 'polypeptide(L)'
;MPSKPASSNWLALQKTLPKARKRNRDTEDLPRKRRKIEVAETTPQTTATQIKGREPTHGATDETKSDSRAALQKMILGEVEYTEAQRLPGKYLALDCEMVGVGPEGIESALARVSIVNFHGALLLDAFVRPKERVVDYRTEWSGVRERDMVNARPFAEVQSQVASLIKDRILIGHAVFNDLKALLLTHPRPLIRDTQAYAGRFKVSKSKYAALRSLVQQEVGVTIQSGEHSSVTDARATMAVYRLHRREWEKGSIGPRISPSKRKGKA
;
A
#
# COMPACT_ATOMS: atom_id res chain seq x y z
N MET A 1 43.09 -13.30 -1.27
CA MET A 1 42.88 -12.56 0.00
C MET A 1 42.14 -13.48 0.96
N PRO A 2 42.70 -13.86 2.12
CA PRO A 2 42.08 -14.82 3.03
C PRO A 2 40.89 -14.19 3.79
N SER A 3 39.87 -15.00 4.07
CA SER A 3 38.65 -14.61 4.78
C SER A 3 38.96 -14.11 6.19
N LYS A 4 38.33 -12.99 6.59
CA LYS A 4 38.44 -12.47 7.96
C LYS A 4 37.75 -13.42 8.95
N PRO A 5 38.33 -13.68 10.13
CA PRO A 5 37.70 -14.53 11.14
C PRO A 5 36.48 -13.84 11.76
N ALA A 6 35.51 -14.65 12.19
CA ALA A 6 34.31 -14.18 12.87
C ALA A 6 34.65 -13.43 14.17
N SER A 7 33.94 -12.34 14.45
CA SER A 7 34.16 -11.53 15.64
C SER A 7 33.84 -12.30 16.93
N SER A 8 34.57 -12.00 18.01
CA SER A 8 34.47 -12.67 19.31
C SER A 8 33.06 -12.67 19.92
N ASN A 9 32.20 -11.73 19.53
CA ASN A 9 30.80 -11.68 19.95
C ASN A 9 29.91 -12.74 19.27
N TRP A 10 30.28 -13.20 18.07
CA TRP A 10 29.54 -14.26 17.36
C TRP A 10 29.72 -15.62 18.05
N LEU A 11 30.96 -15.93 18.44
CA LEU A 11 31.30 -17.17 19.16
C LEU A 11 30.66 -17.25 20.55
N ALA A 12 30.43 -16.10 21.21
CA ALA A 12 29.73 -16.03 22.49
C ALA A 12 28.22 -16.31 22.35
N LEU A 13 27.60 -15.86 21.27
CA LEU A 13 26.17 -16.05 21.01
C LEU A 13 25.83 -17.52 20.70
N GLN A 14 26.73 -18.23 20.01
CA GLN A 14 26.54 -19.65 19.69
C GLN A 14 26.49 -20.56 20.93
N LYS A 15 27.15 -20.16 22.03
CA LYS A 15 27.17 -20.92 23.29
C LYS A 15 25.91 -20.76 24.15
N THR A 16 25.07 -19.75 23.86
CA THR A 16 23.87 -19.43 24.65
C THR A 16 22.56 -19.87 23.99
N LEU A 17 22.61 -20.40 22.76
CA LEU A 17 21.44 -20.88 22.05
C LEU A 17 21.09 -22.33 22.43
N PRO A 18 19.84 -22.61 22.88
CA PRO A 18 19.42 -23.98 23.15
C PRO A 18 19.34 -24.80 21.85
N LYS A 19 19.90 -26.01 21.86
CA LYS A 19 19.85 -26.94 20.72
C LYS A 19 18.40 -27.29 20.37
N ALA A 20 18.03 -27.08 19.11
CA ALA A 20 16.70 -27.39 18.60
C ALA A 20 16.41 -28.90 18.68
N ARG A 21 15.38 -29.28 19.44
CA ARG A 21 14.81 -30.64 19.45
C ARG A 21 13.97 -30.87 18.20
N LYS A 22 14.23 -31.98 17.48
CA LYS A 22 13.34 -32.53 16.44
C LYS A 22 11.96 -32.82 17.06
N ARG A 23 10.89 -32.34 16.42
CA ARG A 23 9.50 -32.67 16.78
C ARG A 23 8.91 -33.64 15.76
N ASN A 24 8.53 -34.82 16.23
CA ASN A 24 7.68 -35.77 15.52
C ASN A 24 6.23 -35.26 15.51
N ARG A 25 5.51 -35.63 14.44
CA ARG A 25 4.05 -35.51 14.32
C ARG A 25 3.37 -36.47 15.28
N ASP A 26 2.32 -35.99 15.95
CA ASP A 26 0.99 -36.60 16.06
C ASP A 26 0.27 -36.09 17.33
N THR A 27 -1.06 -36.09 17.24
CA THR A 27 -2.10 -35.85 18.26
C THR A 27 -2.90 -34.53 18.18
N GLU A 28 -4.21 -34.75 18.21
CA GLU A 28 -5.34 -33.86 17.97
C GLU A 28 -5.69 -32.95 19.16
N ASP A 29 -6.48 -31.93 18.79
CA ASP A 29 -7.51 -31.17 19.50
C ASP A 29 -7.48 -30.98 21.03
N LEU A 30 -7.63 -29.72 21.46
CA LEU A 30 -8.53 -29.27 22.55
C LEU A 30 -8.47 -27.72 22.71
N PRO A 31 -9.61 -27.01 22.90
CA PRO A 31 -9.68 -25.55 22.85
C PRO A 31 -9.33 -24.87 24.20
N ARG A 32 -8.44 -23.87 24.16
CA ARG A 32 -8.06 -23.07 25.35
C ARG A 32 -9.10 -21.99 25.68
N LYS A 33 -9.72 -22.17 26.84
CA LYS A 33 -10.68 -21.33 27.59
C LYS A 33 -10.17 -19.88 27.78
N ARG A 34 -10.94 -18.89 27.33
CA ARG A 34 -10.73 -17.45 27.65
C ARG A 34 -11.19 -17.17 29.09
N ARG A 35 -10.34 -16.53 29.90
CA ARG A 35 -10.71 -16.02 31.24
C ARG A 35 -11.42 -14.67 31.10
N LYS A 36 -12.59 -14.59 31.74
CA LYS A 36 -13.51 -13.45 31.85
C LYS A 36 -13.10 -12.62 33.08
N ILE A 37 -13.04 -11.30 32.95
CA ILE A 37 -12.90 -10.37 34.08
C ILE A 37 -14.20 -9.56 34.13
N GLU A 38 -14.93 -9.67 35.23
CA GLU A 38 -16.16 -8.92 35.55
C GLU A 38 -15.79 -7.69 36.39
N VAL A 39 -16.35 -6.53 36.05
CA VAL A 39 -16.37 -5.35 36.93
C VAL A 39 -17.76 -4.71 36.82
N ALA A 40 -18.26 -4.33 37.99
CA ALA A 40 -19.65 -4.08 38.36
C ALA A 40 -20.32 -2.84 37.75
N GLU A 41 -21.64 -2.92 37.67
CA GLU A 41 -22.59 -1.86 37.35
C GLU A 41 -22.86 -0.94 38.56
N THR A 42 -23.01 0.36 38.28
CA THR A 42 -23.83 1.28 39.09
C THR A 42 -24.47 2.30 38.17
N THR A 43 -25.81 2.27 38.09
CA THR A 43 -26.68 3.20 37.34
C THR A 43 -26.99 4.44 38.20
N PRO A 44 -27.27 5.60 37.58
CA PRO A 44 -28.52 6.28 37.92
C PRO A 44 -29.33 6.73 36.69
N GLN A 45 -30.65 6.64 36.84
CA GLN A 45 -31.69 7.06 35.91
C GLN A 45 -31.81 8.59 35.84
N THR A 46 -32.05 9.17 34.65
CA THR A 46 -32.91 10.36 34.51
C THR A 46 -33.47 10.54 33.10
N THR A 47 -34.81 10.54 33.03
CA THR A 47 -35.78 11.19 32.12
C THR A 47 -35.44 11.53 30.66
N ALA A 48 -36.29 11.01 29.77
CA ALA A 48 -36.40 11.30 28.36
C ALA A 48 -36.98 12.70 28.05
N THR A 49 -36.53 13.32 26.95
CA THR A 49 -37.31 14.31 26.18
C THR A 49 -37.00 14.13 24.70
N GLN A 50 -38.05 13.87 23.91
CA GLN A 50 -38.00 13.63 22.47
C GLN A 50 -37.87 14.94 21.70
N ILE A 51 -36.93 15.01 20.75
CA ILE A 51 -36.97 16.01 19.67
C ILE A 51 -36.74 15.26 18.34
N LYS A 52 -37.77 15.27 17.49
CA LYS A 52 -37.75 14.75 16.11
C LYS A 52 -36.83 15.64 15.25
N GLY A 53 -35.73 15.08 14.76
CA GLY A 53 -34.85 15.69 13.76
C GLY A 53 -34.64 14.75 12.58
N ARG A 54 -35.04 15.21 11.40
CA ARG A 54 -35.06 14.52 10.11
C ARG A 54 -33.64 14.16 9.64
N GLU A 55 -33.37 12.88 9.38
CA GLU A 55 -32.11 12.42 8.77
C GLU A 55 -32.02 12.87 7.30
N PRO A 56 -30.90 13.46 6.85
CA PRO A 56 -30.62 13.63 5.43
C PRO A 56 -30.05 12.32 4.88
N THR A 57 -30.82 11.68 4.00
CA THR A 57 -30.42 10.54 3.19
C THR A 57 -29.33 10.96 2.19
N HIS A 58 -28.05 10.79 2.54
CA HIS A 58 -26.97 10.83 1.55
C HIS A 58 -26.80 9.43 0.94
N GLY A 59 -27.71 9.08 0.03
CA GLY A 59 -27.49 8.03 -0.94
C GLY A 59 -26.55 8.54 -2.03
N ALA A 60 -25.25 8.25 -1.92
CA ALA A 60 -24.34 8.39 -3.04
C ALA A 60 -24.63 7.27 -4.04
N THR A 61 -25.25 7.62 -5.16
CA THR A 61 -25.41 6.74 -6.31
C THR A 61 -24.04 6.52 -6.97
N ASP A 62 -23.52 5.29 -6.89
CA ASP A 62 -22.31 4.86 -7.62
C ASP A 62 -22.67 4.61 -9.10
N GLU A 63 -22.94 5.68 -9.84
CA GLU A 63 -23.04 5.65 -11.31
C GLU A 63 -21.69 6.01 -11.93
N THR A 64 -20.78 5.04 -11.95
CA THR A 64 -19.50 5.19 -12.67
C THR A 64 -19.76 5.17 -14.16
N LYS A 65 -19.81 6.33 -14.84
CA LYS A 65 -19.59 6.39 -16.30
C LYS A 65 -18.21 5.77 -16.58
N SER A 66 -18.09 4.94 -17.63
CA SER A 66 -16.78 4.43 -18.06
C SER A 66 -15.86 5.62 -18.30
N ASP A 67 -14.73 5.67 -17.60
CA ASP A 67 -13.77 6.75 -17.80
C ASP A 67 -13.30 6.74 -19.26
N SER A 68 -13.30 7.91 -19.90
CA SER A 68 -12.74 8.01 -21.24
C SER A 68 -11.22 7.81 -21.18
N ARG A 69 -10.63 7.14 -22.19
CA ARG A 69 -9.18 6.98 -22.25
C ARG A 69 -8.45 8.31 -22.15
N ALA A 70 -8.96 9.36 -22.82
CA ALA A 70 -8.41 10.71 -22.73
C ALA A 70 -8.36 11.27 -21.28
N ALA A 71 -9.37 10.99 -20.45
CA ALA A 71 -9.36 11.42 -19.06
C ALA A 71 -8.30 10.65 -18.23
N LEU A 72 -8.15 9.36 -18.49
CA LEU A 72 -7.11 8.54 -17.85
C LEU A 72 -5.70 8.99 -18.28
N GLN A 73 -5.51 9.31 -19.56
CA GLN A 73 -4.25 9.85 -20.08
C GLN A 73 -3.85 11.14 -19.34
N LYS A 74 -4.77 12.12 -19.25
CA LYS A 74 -4.54 13.35 -18.50
C LYS A 74 -4.22 13.08 -17.03
N MET A 75 -4.89 12.12 -16.41
CA MET A 75 -4.60 11.73 -15.02
C MET A 75 -3.18 11.19 -14.86
N ILE A 76 -2.72 10.32 -15.77
CA ILE A 76 -1.35 9.76 -15.74
C ILE A 76 -0.31 10.88 -15.87
N LEU A 77 -0.53 11.78 -16.83
CA LEU A 77 0.37 12.91 -17.09
C LEU A 77 0.32 14.00 -16.02
N GLY A 78 -0.65 13.94 -15.09
CA GLY A 78 -0.81 14.92 -14.03
C GLY A 78 -1.49 16.22 -14.45
N GLU A 79 -2.20 16.21 -15.58
CA GLU A 79 -2.86 17.35 -16.20
C GLU A 79 -4.32 17.48 -15.75
N VAL A 80 -4.60 17.12 -14.50
CA VAL A 80 -5.95 17.14 -13.93
C VAL A 80 -6.02 18.16 -12.81
N GLU A 81 -6.95 19.10 -12.97
CA GLU A 81 -7.40 20.00 -11.92
C GLU A 81 -8.34 19.26 -10.97
N TYR A 82 -8.11 19.41 -9.66
CA TYR A 82 -8.93 18.77 -8.63
C TYR A 82 -9.75 19.83 -7.88
N THR A 83 -10.99 19.49 -7.56
CA THR A 83 -11.76 20.21 -6.53
C THR A 83 -11.27 19.82 -5.14
N GLU A 84 -11.59 20.62 -4.11
CA GLU A 84 -11.22 20.30 -2.72
C GLU A 84 -11.71 18.91 -2.28
N ALA A 85 -12.95 18.54 -2.65
CA ALA A 85 -13.49 17.21 -2.35
C ALA A 85 -12.68 16.09 -3.03
N GLN A 86 -12.19 16.32 -4.25
CA GLN A 86 -11.38 15.36 -4.99
C GLN A 86 -9.93 15.26 -4.49
N ARG A 87 -9.47 16.16 -3.61
CA ARG A 87 -8.16 16.05 -2.95
C ARG A 87 -8.21 15.15 -1.72
N LEU A 88 -9.39 14.77 -1.24
CA LEU A 88 -9.53 13.91 -0.07
C LEU A 88 -9.10 12.45 -0.38
N PRO A 89 -8.55 11.71 0.60
CA PRO A 89 -8.02 10.36 0.34
C PRO A 89 -9.03 9.35 -0.23
N GLY A 90 -10.30 9.43 0.18
CA GLY A 90 -11.32 8.48 -0.25
C GLY A 90 -11.03 7.03 0.18
N LYS A 91 -11.63 6.08 -0.55
CA LYS A 91 -11.60 4.63 -0.28
C LYS A 91 -10.44 3.89 -0.97
N TYR A 92 -10.02 4.37 -2.14
CA TYR A 92 -9.06 3.71 -3.02
C TYR A 92 -7.80 4.54 -3.12
N LEU A 93 -6.66 3.92 -2.82
CA LEU A 93 -5.35 4.55 -2.91
C LEU A 93 -4.44 3.71 -3.80
N ALA A 94 -3.69 4.36 -4.69
CA ALA A 94 -2.59 3.72 -5.40
C ALA A 94 -1.26 4.14 -4.78
N LEU A 95 -0.35 3.17 -4.66
CA LEU A 95 0.98 3.30 -4.05
C LEU A 95 2.03 2.85 -5.07
N ASP A 96 3.13 3.57 -5.13
CA ASP A 96 4.34 3.16 -5.82
C ASP A 96 5.58 3.68 -5.08
N CYS A 97 6.66 2.90 -5.09
CA CYS A 97 7.92 3.20 -4.41
C CYS A 97 9.10 3.13 -5.39
N GLU A 98 10.04 4.05 -5.19
CA GLU A 98 11.39 3.94 -5.78
C GLU A 98 12.36 3.38 -4.74
N MET A 99 13.23 2.49 -5.20
CA MET A 99 14.23 1.83 -4.36
C MET A 99 15.66 2.09 -4.84
N VAL A 100 16.56 2.19 -3.86
CA VAL A 100 18.01 2.29 -4.05
C VAL A 100 18.70 1.02 -3.55
N GLY A 101 19.93 0.79 -3.98
CA GLY A 101 20.79 -0.30 -3.54
C GLY A 101 21.53 0.01 -2.24
N VAL A 102 21.41 -0.88 -1.26
CA VAL A 102 22.13 -0.88 0.02
C VAL A 102 22.83 -2.22 0.25
N GLY A 103 23.59 -2.32 1.35
CA GLY A 103 24.33 -3.53 1.70
C GLY A 103 25.54 -3.79 0.80
N PRO A 104 26.22 -4.94 0.96
CA PRO A 104 27.33 -5.34 0.10
C PRO A 104 26.91 -5.33 -1.37
N GLU A 105 27.70 -4.67 -2.21
CA GLU A 105 27.47 -4.57 -3.67
C GLU A 105 26.14 -3.89 -4.07
N GLY A 106 25.39 -3.28 -3.14
CA GLY A 106 24.15 -2.57 -3.46
C GLY A 106 23.01 -3.48 -3.93
N ILE A 107 23.07 -4.78 -3.64
CA ILE A 107 22.09 -5.77 -4.13
C ILE A 107 20.73 -5.61 -3.43
N GLU A 108 20.75 -5.25 -2.14
CA GLU A 108 19.54 -5.13 -1.34
C GLU A 108 18.78 -3.84 -1.68
N SER A 109 17.49 -3.96 -1.97
CA SER A 109 16.64 -2.81 -2.27
C SER A 109 16.13 -2.16 -0.98
N ALA A 110 16.36 -0.86 -0.81
CA ALA A 110 15.80 -0.05 0.27
C ALA A 110 14.94 1.09 -0.28
N LEU A 111 13.87 1.44 0.43
CA LEU A 111 12.96 2.53 0.06
C LEU A 111 13.70 3.87 0.01
N ALA A 112 13.54 4.61 -1.08
CA ALA A 112 14.11 5.94 -1.25
C ALA A 112 13.09 7.02 -1.67
N ARG A 113 11.97 6.64 -2.28
CA ARG A 113 10.84 7.53 -2.52
C ARG A 113 9.54 6.75 -2.45
N VAL A 114 8.48 7.36 -1.95
CA VAL A 114 7.13 6.79 -1.98
C VAL A 114 6.13 7.83 -2.43
N SER A 115 5.23 7.42 -3.32
CA SER A 115 4.11 8.22 -3.80
C SER A 115 2.79 7.52 -3.57
N ILE A 116 1.79 8.25 -3.07
CA ILE A 116 0.43 7.77 -2.89
C ILE A 116 -0.55 8.75 -3.51
N VAL A 117 -1.43 8.24 -4.37
CA VAL A 117 -2.53 9.00 -4.98
C VAL A 117 -3.88 8.40 -4.63
N ASN A 118 -4.91 9.23 -4.61
CA ASN A 118 -6.29 8.77 -4.43
C ASN A 118 -6.91 8.28 -5.76
N PHE A 119 -8.19 7.91 -5.72
CA PHE A 119 -8.95 7.46 -6.90
C PHE A 119 -8.94 8.45 -8.08
N HIS A 120 -8.86 9.75 -7.81
CA HIS A 120 -8.84 10.78 -8.85
C HIS A 120 -7.45 11.00 -9.46
N GLY A 121 -6.39 10.42 -8.87
CA GLY A 121 -5.00 10.70 -9.23
C GLY A 121 -4.40 11.90 -8.48
N ALA A 122 -5.15 12.47 -7.53
CA ALA A 122 -4.66 13.56 -6.68
C ALA A 122 -3.62 13.02 -5.69
N LEU A 123 -2.52 13.75 -5.54
CA LEU A 123 -1.39 13.36 -4.72
C LEU A 123 -1.70 13.56 -3.23
N LEU A 124 -1.53 12.51 -2.44
CA LEU A 124 -1.72 12.54 -0.98
C LEU A 124 -0.39 12.52 -0.22
N LEU A 125 0.62 11.87 -0.80
CA LEU A 125 1.98 11.81 -0.29
C LEU A 125 2.94 11.65 -1.46
N ASP A 126 4.01 12.43 -1.46
CA ASP A 126 5.22 12.20 -2.25
C ASP A 126 6.39 12.59 -1.35
N ALA A 127 7.24 11.63 -1.02
CA ALA A 127 8.32 11.85 -0.08
C ALA A 127 9.56 11.06 -0.48
N PHE A 128 10.69 11.75 -0.57
CA PHE A 128 11.99 11.10 -0.48
C PHE A 128 12.24 10.62 0.95
N VAL A 129 12.76 9.40 1.06
CA VAL A 129 12.92 8.67 2.32
C VAL A 129 14.40 8.35 2.51
N ARG A 130 14.93 8.66 3.68
CA ARG A 130 16.30 8.29 4.05
C ARG A 130 16.34 6.80 4.38
N PRO A 131 17.06 5.96 3.60
CA PRO A 131 17.19 4.54 3.92
C PRO A 131 17.88 4.34 5.28
N LYS A 132 17.58 3.24 5.96
CA LYS A 132 18.22 2.90 7.25
C LYS A 132 19.70 2.56 7.10
N GLU A 133 20.08 2.10 5.93
CA GLU A 133 21.45 1.71 5.59
C GLU A 133 22.06 2.70 4.61
N ARG A 134 23.40 2.70 4.53
CA ARG A 134 24.11 3.54 3.58
C ARG A 134 23.76 3.13 2.14
N VAL A 135 23.36 4.10 1.33
CA VAL A 135 23.17 3.90 -0.11
C VAL A 135 24.52 3.63 -0.77
N VAL A 136 24.58 2.54 -1.53
CA VAL A 136 25.75 2.14 -2.33
C VAL A 136 25.51 2.43 -3.81
N ASP A 137 24.28 2.28 -4.27
CA ASP A 137 23.87 2.58 -5.64
C ASP A 137 22.48 3.24 -5.64
N TYR A 138 22.37 4.42 -6.25
CA TYR A 138 21.09 5.12 -6.36
C TYR A 138 20.17 4.52 -7.42
N ARG A 139 20.70 3.73 -8.35
CA ARG A 139 19.92 3.12 -9.44
C ARG A 139 19.15 4.17 -10.24
N THR A 140 19.73 5.35 -10.42
CA THR A 140 19.02 6.56 -10.90
C THR A 140 18.31 6.35 -12.24
N GLU A 141 18.88 5.55 -13.14
CA GLU A 141 18.23 5.17 -14.41
C GLU A 141 16.84 4.55 -14.21
N TRP A 142 16.66 3.80 -13.12
CA TRP A 142 15.38 3.16 -12.77
C TRP A 142 14.62 3.94 -11.71
N SER A 143 15.28 4.49 -10.70
CA SER A 143 14.61 5.08 -9.53
C SER A 143 14.31 6.57 -9.68
N GLY A 144 15.03 7.28 -10.57
CA GLY A 144 15.06 8.74 -10.62
C GLY A 144 15.66 9.41 -9.36
N VAL A 145 16.12 8.63 -8.38
CA VAL A 145 16.66 9.14 -7.12
C VAL A 145 18.15 9.45 -7.28
N ARG A 146 18.59 10.55 -6.66
CA ARG A 146 19.97 11.03 -6.62
C ARG A 146 20.40 11.32 -5.20
N GLU A 147 21.70 11.44 -4.98
CA GLU A 147 22.27 11.79 -3.66
C GLU A 147 21.71 13.11 -3.11
N ARG A 148 21.54 14.12 -3.97
CA ARG A 148 20.96 15.41 -3.59
C ARG A 148 19.55 15.30 -3.00
N ASP A 149 18.78 14.28 -3.40
CA ASP A 149 17.42 14.09 -2.88
C ASP A 149 17.44 13.58 -1.43
N MET A 150 18.58 13.03 -0.98
CA MET A 150 18.75 12.53 0.40
C MET A 150 19.02 13.65 1.42
N VAL A 151 19.41 14.84 0.96
CA VAL A 151 19.71 16.00 1.83
C VAL A 151 18.49 16.35 2.68
N ASN A 152 17.32 16.42 2.04
CA ASN A 152 16.04 16.73 2.69
C ASN A 152 15.11 15.51 2.81
N ALA A 153 15.63 14.30 2.58
CA ALA A 153 14.83 13.09 2.70
C ALA A 153 14.38 12.88 4.14
N ARG A 154 13.11 12.51 4.29
CA ARG A 154 12.46 12.31 5.58
C ARG A 154 12.90 10.99 6.22
N PRO A 155 12.99 10.90 7.56
CA PRO A 155 13.33 9.65 8.23
C PRO A 155 12.36 8.52 7.87
N PHE A 156 12.89 7.32 7.62
CA PHE A 156 12.09 6.15 7.25
C PHE A 156 10.89 5.90 8.17
N ALA A 157 11.09 5.96 9.50
CA ALA A 157 10.04 5.67 10.47
C ALA A 157 8.87 6.65 10.40
N GLU A 158 9.15 7.93 10.12
CA GLU A 158 8.13 8.96 9.98
C GLU A 158 7.26 8.70 8.75
N VAL A 159 7.91 8.48 7.60
CA VAL A 159 7.21 8.22 6.33
C VAL A 159 6.45 6.89 6.41
N GLN A 160 7.07 5.84 6.95
CA GLN A 160 6.43 4.54 7.16
C GLN A 160 5.15 4.69 8.00
N SER A 161 5.19 5.42 9.11
CA SER A 161 4.03 5.65 9.95
C SER A 161 2.93 6.43 9.23
N GLN A 162 3.31 7.43 8.43
CA GLN A 162 2.36 8.20 7.62
C GLN A 162 1.69 7.33 6.56
N VAL A 163 2.47 6.52 5.83
CA VAL A 163 1.95 5.56 4.84
C VAL A 163 1.01 4.56 5.51
N ALA A 164 1.42 3.95 6.63
CA ALA A 164 0.59 2.99 7.36
C ALA A 164 -0.75 3.60 7.80
N SER A 165 -0.74 4.83 8.31
CA SER A 165 -1.97 5.55 8.68
C SER A 165 -2.86 5.84 7.47
N LEU A 166 -2.25 6.24 6.34
CA LEU A 166 -2.99 6.61 5.14
C LEU A 166 -3.65 5.39 4.48
N ILE A 167 -2.97 4.25 4.40
CA ILE A 167 -3.51 3.03 3.76
C ILE A 167 -4.45 2.22 4.66
N LYS A 168 -4.46 2.48 5.97
CA LYS A 168 -5.29 1.76 6.94
C LYS A 168 -6.77 1.78 6.55
N ASP A 169 -7.40 0.60 6.58
CA ASP A 169 -8.82 0.38 6.29
C ASP A 169 -9.27 0.83 4.88
N ARG A 170 -8.32 0.98 3.94
CA ARG A 170 -8.56 1.37 2.55
C ARG A 170 -8.18 0.28 1.57
N ILE A 171 -8.70 0.37 0.34
CA ILE A 171 -8.31 -0.50 -0.76
C ILE A 171 -7.00 0.03 -1.33
N LEU A 172 -5.95 -0.80 -1.25
CA LEU A 172 -4.63 -0.50 -1.76
C LEU A 172 -4.47 -1.10 -3.16
N ILE A 173 -4.22 -0.22 -4.12
CA ILE A 173 -3.96 -0.54 -5.51
C ILE A 173 -2.46 -0.40 -5.75
N GLY A 174 -1.86 -1.34 -6.46
CA GLY A 174 -0.43 -1.32 -6.77
C GLY A 174 -0.11 -2.19 -7.97
N HIS A 175 1.14 -2.21 -8.40
CA HIS A 175 1.62 -3.07 -9.49
C HIS A 175 2.80 -3.91 -9.00
N ALA A 176 2.58 -5.21 -8.77
CA ALA A 176 3.52 -6.03 -7.99
C ALA A 176 3.78 -5.46 -6.58
N VAL A 177 2.70 -5.00 -5.93
CA VAL A 177 2.69 -4.16 -4.69
C VAL A 177 3.37 -4.81 -3.49
N PHE A 178 3.60 -6.12 -3.55
CA PHE A 178 4.39 -6.83 -2.54
C PHE A 178 5.80 -6.24 -2.41
N ASN A 179 6.41 -5.80 -3.52
CA ASN A 179 7.74 -5.22 -3.51
C ASN A 179 7.77 -3.90 -2.72
N ASP A 180 6.79 -3.03 -2.97
CA ASP A 180 6.61 -1.75 -2.27
C ASP A 180 6.38 -1.97 -0.77
N LEU A 181 5.43 -2.85 -0.43
CA LEU A 181 5.11 -3.16 0.96
C LEU A 181 6.31 -3.77 1.69
N LYS A 182 7.11 -4.59 1.01
CA LYS A 182 8.37 -5.13 1.56
C LYS A 182 9.37 -4.00 1.82
N ALA A 183 9.58 -3.09 0.88
CA ALA A 183 10.49 -1.94 1.05
C ALA A 183 10.03 -1.01 2.18
N LEU A 184 8.72 -0.84 2.35
CA LEU A 184 8.10 -0.09 3.45
C LEU A 184 8.09 -0.85 4.78
N LEU A 185 8.46 -2.15 4.80
CA LEU A 185 8.32 -3.03 5.96
C LEU A 185 6.88 -3.03 6.53
N LEU A 186 5.89 -3.01 5.63
CA LEU A 186 4.46 -3.01 5.96
C LEU A 186 3.77 -4.25 5.37
N THR A 187 2.58 -4.54 5.89
CA THR A 187 1.66 -5.52 5.33
C THR A 187 0.29 -4.88 5.15
N HIS A 188 -0.46 -5.32 4.16
CA HIS A 188 -1.85 -4.90 3.97
C HIS A 188 -2.79 -6.11 3.90
N PRO A 189 -4.02 -6.07 4.43
CA PRO A 189 -4.94 -7.19 4.36
C PRO A 189 -5.20 -7.62 2.91
N ARG A 190 -4.95 -8.89 2.59
CA ARG A 190 -5.10 -9.43 1.22
C ARG A 190 -6.45 -9.08 0.55
N PRO A 191 -7.61 -9.12 1.24
CA PRO A 191 -8.88 -8.75 0.63
C PRO A 191 -8.99 -7.28 0.21
N LEU A 192 -8.14 -6.40 0.75
CA LEU A 192 -8.08 -4.97 0.44
C LEU A 192 -6.95 -4.64 -0.55
N ILE A 193 -6.22 -5.63 -1.07
CA ILE A 193 -5.20 -5.42 -2.10
C ILE A 193 -5.82 -5.63 -3.48
N ARG A 194 -5.49 -4.73 -4.43
CA ARG A 194 -5.79 -4.80 -5.86
C ARG A 194 -4.48 -4.65 -6.63
N ASP A 195 -3.83 -5.77 -6.88
CA ASP A 195 -2.57 -5.80 -7.62
C ASP A 195 -2.85 -5.89 -9.12
N THR A 196 -2.53 -4.82 -9.85
CA THR A 196 -2.83 -4.68 -11.27
C THR A 196 -2.04 -5.65 -12.14
N GLN A 197 -0.83 -6.06 -11.75
CA GLN A 197 -0.06 -7.07 -12.48
C GLN A 197 -0.72 -8.45 -12.35
N ALA A 198 -1.04 -8.85 -11.11
CA ALA A 198 -1.71 -10.11 -10.86
C ALA A 198 -3.10 -10.16 -11.52
N TYR A 199 -3.82 -9.05 -11.51
CA TYR A 199 -5.16 -8.95 -12.09
C TYR A 199 -5.11 -8.96 -13.62
N ALA A 200 -4.16 -8.25 -14.24
CA ALA A 200 -3.96 -8.31 -15.69
C ALA A 200 -3.69 -9.75 -16.16
N GLY A 201 -2.88 -10.52 -15.43
CA GLY A 201 -2.65 -11.94 -15.73
C GLY A 201 -3.89 -12.81 -15.49
N ARG A 202 -4.59 -12.63 -14.36
CA ARG A 202 -5.79 -13.41 -14.01
C ARG A 202 -6.96 -13.20 -14.99
N PHE A 203 -7.18 -11.95 -15.38
CA PHE A 203 -8.27 -11.56 -16.28
C PHE A 203 -7.86 -11.54 -17.76
N LYS A 204 -6.65 -12.03 -18.09
CA LYS A 204 -6.13 -12.13 -19.46
C LYS A 204 -6.12 -10.80 -20.22
N VAL A 205 -5.93 -9.69 -19.51
CA VAL A 205 -5.72 -8.37 -20.11
C VAL A 205 -4.37 -8.33 -20.84
N SER A 206 -3.35 -8.96 -20.25
CA SER A 206 -2.05 -9.16 -20.91
C SER A 206 -1.79 -10.62 -21.23
N LYS A 207 -1.01 -10.88 -22.28
CA LYS A 207 -0.49 -12.21 -22.61
C LYS A 207 0.52 -12.71 -21.57
N SER A 208 1.22 -11.80 -20.88
CA SER A 208 2.17 -12.14 -19.82
C SER A 208 1.49 -12.17 -18.46
N LYS A 209 1.85 -13.16 -17.63
CA LYS A 209 1.44 -13.20 -16.21
C LYS A 209 2.08 -12.09 -15.38
N TYR A 210 3.23 -11.59 -15.81
CA TYR A 210 4.02 -10.56 -15.14
C TYR A 210 4.28 -9.40 -16.10
N ALA A 211 3.22 -8.86 -16.69
CA ALA A 211 3.32 -7.71 -17.57
C ALA A 211 3.90 -6.53 -16.79
N ALA A 212 4.87 -5.82 -17.38
CA ALA A 212 5.38 -4.57 -16.81
C ALA A 212 4.31 -3.47 -16.89
N LEU A 213 4.32 -2.55 -15.92
CA LEU A 213 3.36 -1.44 -15.88
C LEU A 213 3.37 -0.63 -17.18
N ARG A 214 4.56 -0.24 -17.68
CA ARG A 214 4.70 0.46 -18.97
C ARG A 214 3.99 -0.23 -20.13
N SER A 215 4.10 -1.55 -20.21
CA SER A 215 3.49 -2.33 -21.29
C SER A 215 1.97 -2.36 -21.16
N LEU A 216 1.48 -2.52 -19.93
CA LEU A 216 0.04 -2.55 -19.64
C LEU A 216 -0.60 -1.18 -19.89
N VAL A 217 0.05 -0.10 -19.47
CA VAL A 217 -0.43 1.28 -19.66
C VAL A 217 -0.43 1.66 -21.14
N GLN A 218 0.62 1.31 -21.88
CA GLN A 218 0.67 1.54 -23.32
C GLN A 218 -0.43 0.78 -24.06
N GLN A 219 -0.68 -0.48 -23.70
CA GLN A 219 -1.70 -1.31 -24.33
C GLN A 219 -3.12 -0.81 -24.05
N GLU A 220 -3.42 -0.49 -22.80
CA GLU A 220 -4.80 -0.25 -22.35
C GLU A 220 -5.22 1.23 -22.43
N VAL A 221 -4.28 2.14 -22.14
CA VAL A 221 -4.52 3.58 -22.02
C VAL A 221 -3.86 4.37 -23.15
N GLY A 222 -2.84 3.82 -23.81
CA GLY A 222 -2.15 4.46 -24.93
C GLY A 222 -1.15 5.55 -24.52
N VAL A 223 -0.59 5.46 -23.31
CA VAL A 223 0.45 6.37 -22.81
C VAL A 223 1.78 5.63 -22.67
N THR A 224 2.85 6.23 -23.18
CA THR A 224 4.21 5.79 -22.88
C THR A 224 4.65 6.38 -21.55
N ILE A 225 5.00 5.53 -20.59
CA ILE A 225 5.64 5.90 -19.32
C ILE A 225 6.99 5.20 -19.21
N GLN A 226 7.84 5.63 -18.27
CA GLN A 226 9.15 5.01 -18.03
C GLN A 226 10.04 4.97 -19.31
N SER A 227 9.98 6.04 -20.13
CA SER A 227 10.86 6.23 -21.30
C SER A 227 12.27 6.69 -20.92
N GLY A 228 12.46 7.10 -19.67
CA GLY A 228 13.74 7.39 -19.03
C GLY A 228 13.65 6.99 -17.55
N GLU A 229 14.16 7.84 -16.66
CA GLU A 229 14.02 7.65 -15.21
C GLU A 229 12.55 7.48 -14.79
N HIS A 230 12.27 6.61 -13.81
CA HIS A 230 10.91 6.44 -13.32
C HIS A 230 10.49 7.59 -12.40
N SER A 231 9.18 7.67 -12.21
CA SER A 231 8.56 8.61 -11.29
C SER A 231 7.42 7.89 -10.59
N SER A 232 7.63 7.53 -9.33
CA SER A 232 6.58 6.93 -8.50
C SER A 232 5.24 7.68 -8.50
N VAL A 233 5.21 8.99 -8.70
CA VAL A 233 3.95 9.75 -8.85
C VAL A 233 3.22 9.34 -10.13
N THR A 234 3.94 9.31 -11.25
CA THR A 234 3.40 8.90 -12.56
C THR A 234 2.97 7.44 -12.52
N ASP A 235 3.76 6.57 -11.90
CA ASP A 235 3.52 5.13 -11.84
C ASP A 235 2.35 4.79 -10.91
N ALA A 236 2.20 5.50 -9.77
CA ALA A 236 1.01 5.38 -8.92
C ALA A 236 -0.27 5.83 -9.65
N ARG A 237 -0.20 6.93 -10.43
CA ARG A 237 -1.34 7.38 -11.27
C ARG A 237 -1.66 6.39 -12.39
N ALA A 238 -0.64 5.87 -13.07
CA ALA A 238 -0.79 4.87 -14.13
C ALA A 238 -1.42 3.57 -13.60
N THR A 239 -0.98 3.13 -12.43
CA THR A 239 -1.57 1.99 -11.74
C THR A 239 -3.03 2.24 -11.39
N MET A 240 -3.38 3.42 -10.86
CA MET A 240 -4.77 3.81 -10.60
C MET A 240 -5.59 3.85 -11.90
N ALA A 241 -5.04 4.37 -13.00
CA ALA A 241 -5.72 4.44 -14.29
C ALA A 241 -6.11 3.05 -14.81
N VAL A 242 -5.14 2.13 -14.80
CA VAL A 242 -5.36 0.73 -15.20
C VAL A 242 -6.44 0.08 -14.33
N TYR A 243 -6.37 0.26 -13.01
CA TYR A 243 -7.41 -0.24 -12.12
C TYR A 243 -8.79 0.35 -12.45
N ARG A 244 -8.90 1.67 -12.66
CA ARG A 244 -10.16 2.33 -12.99
C ARG A 244 -10.77 1.80 -14.28
N LEU A 245 -9.94 1.59 -15.31
CA LEU A 245 -10.39 1.07 -16.60
C LEU A 245 -11.07 -0.31 -16.46
N HIS A 246 -10.51 -1.19 -15.62
CA HIS A 246 -11.02 -2.56 -15.45
C HIS A 246 -11.82 -2.80 -14.15
N ARG A 247 -12.05 -1.77 -13.33
CA ARG A 247 -12.65 -1.89 -11.98
C ARG A 247 -13.93 -2.72 -11.99
N ARG A 248 -14.81 -2.49 -12.97
CA ARG A 248 -16.09 -3.19 -13.11
C ARG A 248 -15.91 -4.70 -13.28
N GLU A 249 -14.89 -5.14 -13.99
CA GLU A 249 -14.61 -6.56 -14.25
C GLU A 249 -13.85 -7.19 -13.10
N TRP A 250 -12.85 -6.48 -12.59
CA TRP A 250 -11.98 -6.97 -11.52
C TRP A 250 -12.69 -7.08 -10.17
N GLU A 251 -13.69 -6.24 -9.89
CA GLU A 251 -14.47 -6.32 -8.66
C GLU A 251 -15.59 -7.38 -8.71
N LYS A 252 -16.05 -7.83 -9.90
CA LYS A 252 -17.11 -8.87 -10.01
C LYS A 252 -16.73 -10.21 -9.37
N GLY A 253 -15.44 -10.53 -9.32
CA GLY A 253 -14.91 -11.74 -8.67
C GLY A 253 -14.23 -11.49 -7.32
N SER A 254 -14.23 -10.25 -6.84
CA SER A 254 -13.62 -9.88 -5.58
C SER A 254 -14.63 -10.08 -4.46
N ILE A 255 -14.47 -11.14 -3.65
CA ILE A 255 -15.21 -11.27 -2.38
C ILE A 255 -14.69 -10.16 -1.46
N GLY A 256 -15.31 -8.99 -1.54
CA GLY A 256 -14.93 -7.84 -0.73
C GLY A 256 -15.25 -8.10 0.74
N PRO A 257 -14.41 -7.66 1.70
CA PRO A 257 -14.83 -7.54 3.08
C PRO A 257 -16.02 -6.59 3.14
N ARG A 258 -17.10 -6.97 3.82
CA ARG A 258 -18.09 -6.01 4.29
C ARG A 258 -17.38 -5.11 5.31
N ILE A 259 -16.93 -3.94 4.88
CA ILE A 259 -16.50 -2.89 5.82
C ILE A 259 -17.77 -2.49 6.58
N SER A 260 -17.94 -3.01 7.79
CA SER A 260 -19.03 -2.60 8.64
C SER A 260 -18.82 -1.14 9.01
N PRO A 261 -19.83 -0.27 8.87
CA PRO A 261 -19.70 1.10 9.34
C PRO A 261 -19.40 1.04 10.84
N SER A 262 -18.29 1.66 11.25
CA SER A 262 -17.93 1.78 12.65
C SER A 262 -19.13 2.40 13.38
N LYS A 263 -19.81 1.63 14.23
CA LYS A 263 -20.88 2.15 15.07
C LYS A 263 -20.31 3.34 15.83
N ARG A 264 -20.72 4.56 15.45
CA ARG A 264 -20.60 5.71 16.34
C ARG A 264 -21.33 5.29 17.60
N LYS A 265 -20.58 5.03 18.68
CA LYS A 265 -21.17 4.90 20.00
C LYS A 265 -21.74 6.28 20.33
N GLY A 266 -22.99 6.49 19.94
CA GLY A 266 -23.82 7.52 20.54
C GLY A 266 -23.88 7.17 22.03
N LYS A 267 -23.19 7.97 22.84
CA LYS A 267 -23.45 8.00 24.27
C LYS A 267 -24.82 8.65 24.41
N ALA A 268 -25.81 7.83 24.69
CA ALA A 268 -26.99 8.26 25.45
C ALA A 268 -26.61 8.21 26.93
#